data_AF-A0A1Y1CQQ0-F1
#
_entry.id   AF-A0A1Y1CQQ0-F1
#
_cell.length_a   1.000
_cell.length_b   1.000
_cell.length_c   1.000
_cell.angle_alpha   90.00
_cell.angle_beta   90.00
_cell.angle_gamma   90.00
#
_symmetry.space_group_name_H-M   'P 1'
#
loop_
_entity.id
_entity.type
_entity.pdbx_description
1 polymer ?
#
loop_
_entity_poly.entity_id
_entity_poly.type
_entity_poly.pdbx_seq_one_letter_code
_entity_poly.pdbx_strand_id
1 'polypeptide(L)'
;MKTIKLNIKMLSYLAAFLMVFTFAACDDDEKSGGNFETASLETLISEAEGLIATSVEGISAGDFKPGAKKELQEVVDWAYWRINNSDKQEDLVDAAVKLQRYIDIFKENTVAVAMPWIQQKDGTGIQISDNIKPVFTESFTIETQIYAVDLAVLDYSNNLFATEQDGPDSGFVIRYFSDGSINLNVGTTDGWKDIKTEAGVIKAGEWMQIAFVNEITSQKLYVNGVEVLSQTATYLPGADKDFIIGNGPTWTSRAINGIVKDVRVWKGARTASEIADNKIAILDGTEENLEMFFPFSANLGESFKDVTGNYTATLKGNIEWIAEPPVIVLDKTNLTNAIKEISDFKAAVVEGNQDGDYPIGTIAYIDGLIVDANDALANQGRQDKLDEMAETLIAKIALINKMLVADTDGVFIDHDNPDAVGLRITPNYTPQGDYTVEFNVKVKSLFGYGSGEFFNNGTYGIWVDGYTELTEENVLSAGGLWNFTDAGDGWQGPKAEALTMQKGVWQHVAIVHDNTVLTTTLYVDGIAKGVQEDIGAPNNSGWGEMWLGNGWGKMDGYMKDFRLWDVARDAADLDADIDGTETGLNVYFPLDRVSGVKFADKTGNYKGDMRGISWNVIED
;
A
#
# COMPACT_ATOMS: atom_id res chain seq x y z
N MET A 1 25.03 39.69 -9.41
CA MET A 1 25.40 40.86 -8.59
C MET A 1 24.29 41.10 -7.57
N LYS A 2 24.43 40.55 -6.36
CA LYS A 2 23.49 40.83 -5.25
C LYS A 2 23.82 42.22 -4.69
N THR A 3 22.84 43.11 -4.71
CA THR A 3 22.92 44.47 -4.19
C THR A 3 23.20 44.43 -2.70
N ILE A 4 24.38 44.89 -2.29
CA ILE A 4 24.76 45.07 -0.88
C ILE A 4 23.84 46.15 -0.31
N LYS A 5 22.83 45.76 0.48
CA LYS A 5 22.08 46.70 1.32
C LYS A 5 22.96 47.06 2.51
N LEU A 6 23.61 48.22 2.46
CA LEU A 6 24.25 48.81 3.65
C LEU A 6 23.17 49.02 4.72
N ASN A 7 23.41 48.47 5.92
CA ASN A 7 22.55 48.59 7.07
C ASN A 7 22.52 50.06 7.55
N ILE A 8 21.34 50.67 7.61
CA ILE A 8 21.12 52.07 8.00
C ILE A 8 21.66 52.38 9.41
N LYS A 9 21.78 51.36 10.29
CA LYS A 9 22.43 51.51 11.60
C LYS A 9 23.94 51.81 11.53
N MET A 10 24.62 51.36 10.47
CA MET A 10 26.05 51.65 10.28
C MET A 10 26.28 53.14 9.98
N LEU A 11 25.32 53.81 9.32
CA LEU A 11 25.36 55.25 9.06
C LEU A 11 25.03 56.10 10.29
N SER A 12 24.17 55.63 11.21
CA SER A 12 23.84 56.38 12.43
C SER A 12 25.03 56.48 13.40
N TYR A 13 25.87 55.45 13.48
CA TYR A 13 27.10 55.49 14.28
C TYR A 13 28.21 56.32 13.60
N LEU A 14 28.31 56.28 12.27
CA LEU A 14 29.24 57.13 11.51
C LEU A 14 28.85 58.62 11.58
N ALA A 15 27.55 58.94 11.59
CA ALA A 15 27.03 60.30 11.64
C ALA A 15 27.15 60.95 13.03
N ALA A 16 27.11 60.16 14.11
CA ALA A 16 27.41 60.64 15.46
C ALA A 16 28.90 60.98 15.65
N PHE A 17 29.77 60.47 14.77
CA PHE A 17 31.23 60.60 14.86
C PHE A 17 31.80 61.84 14.11
N LEU A 18 31.00 62.53 13.29
CA LEU A 18 31.51 63.60 12.40
C LEU A 18 31.53 65.01 13.04
N MET A 19 31.23 65.15 14.33
CA MET A 19 31.30 66.43 15.03
C MET A 19 32.31 66.37 16.18
N VAL A 20 33.57 66.69 15.87
CA VAL A 20 34.44 67.68 16.54
C VAL A 20 35.85 67.52 15.95
N PHE A 21 36.20 68.40 15.01
CA PHE A 21 37.59 68.71 14.69
C PHE A 21 37.87 70.13 15.16
N THR A 22 38.63 70.27 16.23
CA THR A 22 39.45 71.46 16.48
C THR A 22 40.83 71.03 16.90
N PHE A 23 41.81 71.37 16.06
CA PHE A 23 43.23 71.15 16.26
C PHE A 23 43.77 71.86 17.50
N ALA A 24 44.64 71.17 18.25
CA ALA A 24 45.81 71.76 18.90
C ALA A 24 46.93 70.73 18.83
N ALA A 25 47.96 71.01 18.03
CA ALA A 25 49.17 70.21 17.91
C ALA A 25 50.33 70.96 18.57
N CYS A 26 51.01 70.29 19.51
CA CYS A 26 52.44 70.40 19.78
C CYS A 26 52.91 69.13 20.50
N ASP A 27 54.08 68.65 20.11
CA ASP A 27 54.82 67.47 20.60
C ASP A 27 54.90 67.37 22.13
N ASP A 28 54.75 66.15 22.66
CA ASP A 28 55.81 65.43 23.38
C ASP A 28 55.31 64.03 23.83
N ASP A 29 56.23 63.06 23.85
CA ASP A 29 56.07 61.69 24.36
C ASP A 29 55.60 61.70 25.83
N GLU A 30 54.29 61.72 26.04
CA GLU A 30 53.65 61.17 27.22
C GLU A 30 52.62 60.15 26.77
N LYS A 31 52.53 59.00 27.47
CA LYS A 31 51.30 58.21 27.45
C LYS A 31 50.20 59.11 27.99
N SER A 32 49.61 59.92 27.12
CA SER A 32 48.40 60.65 27.44
C SER A 32 47.38 59.57 27.72
N GLY A 33 47.00 59.41 28.99
CA GLY A 33 45.76 58.77 29.38
C GLY A 33 44.62 59.61 28.82
N GLY A 34 44.43 59.54 27.50
CA GLY A 34 43.30 60.15 26.83
C GLY A 34 42.06 59.46 27.37
N ASN A 35 41.11 60.25 27.86
CA ASN A 35 39.76 59.77 28.10
C ASN A 35 39.16 59.39 26.74
N PHE A 36 39.45 58.17 26.28
CA PHE A 36 38.87 57.62 25.07
C PHE A 36 37.38 57.37 25.31
N GLU A 37 36.57 57.62 24.29
CA GLU A 37 35.14 57.37 24.35
C GLU A 37 34.89 55.87 24.17
N THR A 38 34.57 55.17 25.26
CA THR A 38 34.35 53.71 25.28
C THR A 38 32.87 53.32 25.25
N ALA A 39 31.95 54.28 25.49
CA ALA A 39 30.54 54.01 25.75
C ALA A 39 29.84 53.18 24.65
N SER A 40 30.19 53.41 23.38
CA SER A 40 29.62 52.66 22.25
C SER A 40 30.10 51.20 22.23
N LEU A 41 31.39 50.97 22.47
CA LEU A 41 31.97 49.64 22.56
C LEU A 41 31.47 48.89 23.81
N GLU A 42 31.39 49.57 24.95
CA GLU A 42 30.85 49.02 26.21
C GLU A 42 29.37 48.62 26.07
N THR A 43 28.58 49.39 25.31
CA THR A 43 27.19 49.04 24.98
C THR A 43 27.13 47.74 24.17
N LEU A 44 27.99 47.60 23.15
CA LEU A 44 28.05 46.38 22.33
C LEU A 44 28.58 45.18 23.11
N ILE A 45 29.54 45.38 24.02
CA ILE A 45 30.01 44.33 24.94
C ILE A 45 28.85 43.85 25.80
N SER A 46 28.11 44.78 26.42
CA SER A 46 26.95 44.44 27.26
C SER A 46 25.87 43.68 26.47
N GLU A 47 25.63 44.06 25.22
CA GLU A 47 24.72 43.35 24.32
C GLU A 47 25.21 41.93 24.01
N ALA A 48 26.49 41.77 23.65
CA ALA A 48 27.09 40.48 23.34
C ALA A 48 27.09 39.54 24.56
N GLU A 49 27.47 40.03 25.74
CA GLU A 49 27.41 39.27 26.99
C GLU A 49 25.97 38.88 27.34
N GLY A 50 25.00 39.79 27.14
CA GLY A 50 23.58 39.48 27.31
C GLY A 50 23.10 38.38 26.37
N LEU A 51 23.51 38.41 25.10
CA LEU A 51 23.22 37.36 24.12
C LEU A 51 23.85 36.03 24.55
N ILE A 52 25.13 36.01 24.93
CA ILE A 52 25.83 34.78 25.38
C ILE A 52 25.14 34.17 26.61
N ALA A 53 24.73 35.00 27.56
CA ALA A 53 24.11 34.57 28.80
C ALA A 53 22.70 34.00 28.61
N THR A 54 21.93 34.57 27.68
CA THR A 54 20.48 34.24 27.54
C THR A 54 20.16 33.28 26.40
N SER A 55 21.03 33.15 25.41
CA SER A 55 20.84 32.23 24.29
C SER A 55 21.03 30.77 24.71
N VAL A 56 20.47 29.84 23.92
CA VAL A 56 20.72 28.41 24.05
C VAL A 56 21.46 27.96 22.79
N GLU A 57 22.60 27.29 22.96
CA GLU A 57 23.22 26.55 21.86
C GLU A 57 22.67 25.14 21.85
N GLY A 58 22.43 24.59 20.66
CA GLY A 58 21.83 23.28 20.56
C GLY A 58 21.63 22.83 19.13
N ILE A 59 20.89 21.74 19.01
CA ILE A 59 20.62 21.05 17.75
C ILE A 59 19.16 21.21 17.30
N SER A 60 18.36 21.97 18.06
CA SER A 60 16.95 22.21 17.74
C SER A 60 16.81 23.43 16.85
N ALA A 61 15.78 23.44 16.00
CA ALA A 61 15.43 24.62 15.23
C ALA A 61 15.23 25.85 16.15
N GLY A 62 15.89 26.95 15.82
CA GLY A 62 15.86 28.18 16.61
C GLY A 62 16.98 28.31 17.64
N ASP A 63 17.68 27.22 18.00
CA ASP A 63 18.89 27.30 18.82
C ASP A 63 20.01 28.01 18.06
N PHE A 64 21.00 28.54 18.78
CA PHE A 64 22.25 28.97 18.18
C PHE A 64 23.14 27.75 17.91
N LYS A 65 23.88 27.77 16.79
CA LYS A 65 24.74 26.62 16.45
C LYS A 65 25.80 26.38 17.54
N PRO A 66 26.13 25.11 17.87
CA PRO A 66 27.17 24.81 18.84
C PRO A 66 28.50 25.48 18.47
N GLY A 67 29.07 26.26 19.39
CA GLY A 67 30.31 27.02 19.21
C GLY A 67 30.11 28.51 18.88
N ALA A 68 28.90 28.95 18.51
CA ALA A 68 28.57 30.35 18.25
C ALA A 68 28.83 31.26 19.47
N LYS A 69 28.50 30.81 20.68
CA LYS A 69 28.77 31.54 21.93
C LYS A 69 30.25 31.70 22.16
N LYS A 70 31.04 30.65 21.92
CA LYS A 70 32.49 30.68 22.08
C LYS A 70 33.12 31.68 21.11
N GLU A 71 32.72 31.65 19.85
CA GLU A 71 33.20 32.61 18.84
C GLU A 71 32.85 34.06 19.22
N LEU A 72 31.63 34.32 19.73
CA LEU A 72 31.26 35.66 20.20
C LEU A 72 32.04 36.06 21.45
N GLN A 73 32.24 35.14 22.40
CA GLN A 73 33.02 35.39 23.62
C GLN A 73 34.47 35.75 23.31
N GLU A 74 35.12 35.08 22.35
CA GLU A 74 36.49 35.41 21.94
C GLU A 74 36.61 36.84 21.39
N VAL A 75 35.56 37.37 20.75
CA VAL A 75 35.52 38.75 20.25
C VAL A 75 35.20 39.76 21.36
N VAL A 76 34.37 39.37 22.34
CA VAL A 76 34.15 40.16 23.57
C VAL A 76 35.45 40.31 24.36
N ASP A 77 36.19 39.22 24.57
CA ASP A 77 37.48 39.23 25.26
C ASP A 77 38.50 40.13 24.54
N TRP A 78 38.53 40.06 23.20
CA TRP A 78 39.35 40.93 22.37
C TRP A 78 38.92 42.40 22.44
N ALA A 79 37.62 42.70 22.54
CA ALA A 79 37.11 44.05 22.71
C ALA A 79 37.51 44.66 24.06
N TYR A 80 37.42 43.89 25.15
CA TYR A 80 37.95 44.30 26.46
C TYR A 80 39.47 44.53 26.42
N TRP A 81 40.22 43.67 25.72
CA TRP A 81 41.65 43.89 25.53
C TRP A 81 41.92 45.21 24.80
N ARG A 82 41.16 45.54 23.75
CA ARG A 82 41.28 46.81 23.02
C ARG A 82 41.02 48.03 23.92
N ILE A 83 40.03 48.00 24.79
CA ILE A 83 39.79 49.10 25.76
C ILE A 83 41.03 49.40 26.60
N ASN A 84 41.75 48.35 27.03
CA ASN A 84 42.87 48.49 27.96
C ASN A 84 44.24 48.71 27.28
N ASN A 85 44.35 48.50 25.96
CA ASN A 85 45.63 48.44 25.25
C ASN A 85 45.71 49.33 24.00
N SER A 86 44.68 50.14 23.72
CA SER A 86 44.71 51.06 22.57
C SER A 86 45.41 52.37 22.91
N ASP A 87 46.11 52.95 21.94
CA ASP A 87 46.80 54.24 22.03
C ASP A 87 46.10 55.35 21.22
N LYS A 88 45.00 55.01 20.51
CA LYS A 88 44.19 55.92 19.69
C LYS A 88 42.71 55.52 19.65
N GLN A 89 41.82 56.51 19.49
CA GLN A 89 40.36 56.30 19.47
C GLN A 89 39.89 55.40 18.31
N GLU A 90 40.56 55.45 17.17
CA GLU A 90 40.24 54.66 15.97
C GLU A 90 40.27 53.15 16.23
N ASP A 91 41.15 52.69 17.12
CA ASP A 91 41.25 51.28 17.49
C ASP A 91 40.00 50.77 18.21
N LEU A 92 39.35 51.64 19.00
CA LEU A 92 38.09 51.35 19.68
C LEU A 92 36.91 51.37 18.71
N VAL A 93 36.95 52.25 17.71
CA VAL A 93 35.95 52.30 16.62
C VAL A 93 36.01 51.01 15.80
N ASP A 94 37.20 50.58 15.42
CA ASP A 94 37.41 49.30 14.71
C ASP A 94 36.94 48.12 15.56
N ALA A 95 37.18 48.17 16.87
CA ALA A 95 36.70 47.14 17.79
C ALA A 95 35.17 47.10 17.85
N ALA A 96 34.51 48.25 17.89
CA ALA A 96 33.06 48.35 17.85
C ALA A 96 32.47 47.80 16.54
N VAL A 97 33.10 48.12 15.39
CA VAL A 97 32.68 47.57 14.09
C VAL A 97 32.83 46.05 14.03
N LYS A 98 33.95 45.51 14.53
CA LYS A 98 34.16 44.06 14.57
C LYS A 98 33.18 43.37 15.52
N LEU A 99 32.98 43.90 16.72
CA LEU A 99 32.05 43.31 17.69
C LEU A 99 30.60 43.34 17.18
N GLN A 100 30.15 44.47 16.59
CA GLN A 100 28.84 44.54 15.95
C GLN A 100 28.67 43.49 14.85
N ARG A 101 29.68 43.30 14.00
CA ARG A 101 29.65 42.26 12.97
C ARG A 101 29.51 40.87 13.57
N TYR A 102 30.20 40.58 14.67
CA TYR A 102 30.10 39.27 15.33
C TYR A 102 28.80 39.09 16.11
N ILE A 103 28.19 40.15 16.63
CA ILE A 103 26.82 40.13 17.15
C ILE A 103 25.83 39.80 16.02
N ASP A 104 25.99 40.41 14.85
CA ASP A 104 25.13 40.14 13.69
C ASP A 104 25.31 38.71 13.20
N ILE A 105 26.57 38.23 13.08
CA ILE A 105 26.88 36.83 12.77
C ILE A 105 26.22 35.91 13.80
N PHE A 106 26.36 36.19 15.09
CA PHE A 106 25.77 35.39 16.16
C PHE A 106 24.25 35.29 15.99
N LYS A 107 23.56 36.43 15.82
CA LYS A 107 22.09 36.50 15.61
C LYS A 107 21.61 35.76 14.36
N GLU A 108 22.42 35.71 13.31
CA GLU A 108 22.13 34.98 12.08
C GLU A 108 22.53 33.49 12.16
N ASN A 109 23.36 33.11 13.14
CA ASN A 109 23.85 31.75 13.32
C ASN A 109 22.87 30.87 14.12
N THR A 110 21.60 30.95 13.76
CA THR A 110 20.56 30.07 14.28
C THR A 110 20.44 28.82 13.42
N VAL A 111 19.92 27.76 14.04
CA VAL A 111 19.69 26.47 13.45
C VAL A 111 18.36 26.51 12.67
N ALA A 112 18.40 26.33 11.34
CA ALA A 112 17.22 26.37 10.47
C ALA A 112 16.41 25.07 10.57
N VAL A 113 15.08 25.18 10.41
CA VAL A 113 14.19 24.01 10.37
C VAL A 113 14.57 23.11 9.20
N ALA A 114 14.89 21.86 9.48
CA ALA A 114 15.06 20.83 8.46
C ALA A 114 14.82 19.44 9.05
N MET A 115 14.25 18.54 8.27
CA MET A 115 13.95 17.16 8.67
C MET A 115 14.61 16.18 7.70
N PRO A 116 15.04 15.00 8.18
CA PRO A 116 15.69 14.01 7.34
C PRO A 116 14.62 13.28 6.51
N TRP A 117 14.66 13.49 5.20
CA TRP A 117 13.92 12.69 4.24
C TRP A 117 14.74 11.46 3.87
N ILE A 118 14.29 10.32 4.37
CA ILE A 118 14.82 8.99 4.07
C ILE A 118 14.21 8.58 2.72
N GLN A 119 15.03 8.59 1.66
CA GLN A 119 14.57 8.20 0.33
C GLN A 119 14.57 6.68 0.21
N GLN A 120 13.55 6.13 -0.44
CA GLN A 120 13.41 4.69 -0.63
C GLN A 120 14.46 4.15 -1.60
N LYS A 121 15.62 3.77 -1.04
CA LYS A 121 16.77 3.16 -1.71
C LYS A 121 17.40 2.11 -0.80
N ASP A 122 17.92 1.04 -1.39
CA ASP A 122 18.62 -0.01 -0.66
C ASP A 122 19.76 0.56 0.21
N GLY A 123 19.84 0.11 1.46
CA GLY A 123 20.85 0.56 2.43
C GLY A 123 20.64 1.96 3.01
N THR A 124 19.53 2.64 2.70
CA THR A 124 19.25 3.99 3.22
C THR A 124 18.54 3.94 4.56
N GLY A 125 19.02 4.65 5.58
CA GLY A 125 18.44 4.68 6.92
C GLY A 125 19.29 5.46 7.93
N ILE A 126 18.77 5.69 9.13
CA ILE A 126 19.48 6.37 10.22
C ILE A 126 19.91 5.32 11.25
N GLN A 127 21.21 5.11 11.39
CA GLN A 127 21.79 4.16 12.34
C GLN A 127 22.04 4.83 13.69
N ILE A 128 21.58 4.22 14.78
CA ILE A 128 21.85 4.65 16.15
C ILE A 128 23.04 3.87 16.72
N SER A 129 23.86 4.54 17.54
CA SER A 129 25.04 3.94 18.17
C SER A 129 24.70 2.79 19.13
N ASP A 130 25.56 1.77 19.13
CA ASP A 130 25.40 0.50 19.85
C ASP A 130 25.17 0.59 21.35
N ASN A 131 25.54 1.70 22.00
CA ASN A 131 25.28 1.90 23.41
C ASN A 131 23.78 1.99 23.76
N ILE A 132 22.86 2.06 22.78
CA ILE A 132 21.41 1.94 22.99
C ILE A 132 20.95 0.50 23.29
N LYS A 133 21.70 -0.51 22.85
CA LYS A 133 21.31 -1.93 22.93
C LYS A 133 20.91 -2.40 24.34
N PRO A 134 21.58 -1.98 25.44
CA PRO A 134 21.16 -2.37 26.79
C PRO A 134 19.74 -1.92 27.17
N VAL A 135 19.24 -0.80 26.62
CA VAL A 135 17.87 -0.33 26.87
C VAL A 135 16.85 -1.35 26.37
N PHE A 136 17.14 -2.01 25.26
CA PHE A 136 16.29 -3.04 24.68
C PHE A 136 16.41 -4.41 25.37
N THR A 137 17.08 -4.53 26.52
CA THR A 137 17.09 -5.76 27.33
C THR A 137 16.12 -5.72 28.52
N GLU A 138 15.58 -4.54 28.81
CA GLU A 138 14.54 -4.31 29.81
C GLU A 138 13.24 -3.86 29.10
N SER A 139 12.19 -3.54 29.85
CA SER A 139 11.01 -2.91 29.23
C SER A 139 11.39 -1.53 28.66
N PHE A 140 10.85 -1.18 27.50
CA PHE A 140 11.12 0.08 26.81
C PHE A 140 9.93 0.56 25.97
N THR A 141 9.98 1.84 25.58
CA THR A 141 9.04 2.43 24.62
C THR A 141 9.78 3.24 23.56
N ILE A 142 9.42 3.08 22.28
CA ILE A 142 9.92 3.91 21.17
C ILE A 142 8.76 4.75 20.65
N GLU A 143 8.96 6.06 20.51
CA GLU A 143 8.00 6.97 19.89
C GLU A 143 8.63 7.76 18.75
N THR A 144 7.85 8.04 17.70
CA THR A 144 8.27 8.94 16.61
C THR A 144 7.06 9.52 15.88
N GLN A 145 7.24 10.69 15.28
CA GLN A 145 6.37 11.20 14.24
C GLN A 145 6.93 10.80 12.86
N ILE A 146 6.09 10.21 12.02
CA ILE A 146 6.40 9.80 10.65
C ILE A 146 5.50 10.56 9.67
N TYR A 147 6.08 10.98 8.56
CA TYR A 147 5.39 11.39 7.35
C TYR A 147 5.79 10.44 6.23
N ALA A 148 4.92 9.49 5.88
CA ALA A 148 5.14 8.65 4.71
C ALA A 148 4.84 9.48 3.45
N VAL A 149 5.82 9.60 2.56
CA VAL A 149 5.68 10.38 1.32
C VAL A 149 4.73 9.67 0.35
N ASP A 150 4.91 8.35 0.20
CA ASP A 150 3.97 7.41 -0.39
C ASP A 150 3.97 6.09 0.41
N LEU A 151 3.14 5.14 0.00
CA LEU A 151 3.11 3.78 0.54
C LEU A 151 3.77 2.76 -0.39
N ALA A 152 4.48 3.17 -1.45
CA ALA A 152 5.15 2.23 -2.33
C ALA A 152 6.18 1.42 -1.55
N VAL A 153 6.42 0.17 -1.96
CA VAL A 153 7.44 -0.71 -1.36
C VAL A 153 8.52 -0.97 -2.40
N LEU A 154 9.79 -0.89 -2.00
CA LEU A 154 10.91 -1.23 -2.87
C LEU A 154 11.03 -2.74 -3.10
N ASP A 155 10.74 -3.51 -2.07
CA ASP A 155 10.81 -4.97 -2.05
C ASP A 155 9.64 -5.51 -1.22
N TYR A 156 9.88 -5.94 0.03
CA TYR A 156 8.86 -6.60 0.84
C TYR A 156 7.99 -5.63 1.68
N SER A 157 8.61 -4.65 2.33
CA SER A 157 7.94 -3.76 3.29
C SER A 157 8.70 -2.44 3.46
N ASN A 158 8.10 -1.51 4.20
CA ASN A 158 8.71 -0.26 4.62
C ASN A 158 8.95 -0.28 6.14
N ASN A 159 10.21 -0.41 6.58
CA ASN A 159 10.56 -0.53 8.00
C ASN A 159 10.70 0.85 8.66
N LEU A 160 9.82 1.19 9.60
CA LEU A 160 9.88 2.46 10.35
C LEU A 160 11.08 2.51 11.27
N PHE A 161 11.28 1.46 12.05
CA PHE A 161 12.47 1.27 12.88
C PHE A 161 12.59 -0.19 13.28
N ALA A 162 13.82 -0.67 13.36
CA ALA A 162 14.08 -2.09 13.54
C ALA A 162 15.50 -2.37 14.07
N THR A 163 15.64 -3.54 14.69
CA THR A 163 16.92 -4.10 15.17
C THR A 163 16.98 -5.61 14.92
N GLU A 164 16.37 -6.07 13.82
CA GLU A 164 16.16 -7.49 13.58
C GLU A 164 17.42 -8.27 13.23
N GLN A 165 17.56 -9.43 13.85
CA GLN A 165 18.60 -10.40 13.63
C GLN A 165 18.01 -11.69 13.06
N ASP A 166 18.62 -12.17 11.97
CA ASP A 166 18.37 -13.49 11.39
C ASP A 166 19.40 -14.47 11.97
N GLY A 167 18.92 -15.39 12.81
CA GLY A 167 19.75 -16.40 13.48
C GLY A 167 20.43 -15.94 14.79
N PRO A 168 19.84 -16.24 15.97
CA PRO A 168 18.44 -16.62 16.17
C PRO A 168 17.48 -15.44 15.87
N ASP A 169 16.21 -15.75 15.55
CA ASP A 169 15.14 -14.75 15.36
C ASP A 169 15.00 -13.88 16.62
N SER A 170 15.55 -12.67 16.57
CA SER A 170 15.65 -11.77 17.72
C SER A 170 15.59 -10.30 17.28
N GLY A 171 15.24 -9.42 18.22
CA GLY A 171 14.98 -8.02 17.97
C GLY A 171 13.52 -7.75 17.61
N PHE A 172 13.26 -6.60 17.01
CA PHE A 172 11.92 -6.18 16.62
C PHE A 172 11.95 -5.49 15.26
N VAL A 173 10.80 -5.49 14.59
CA VAL A 173 10.54 -4.72 13.37
C VAL A 173 9.17 -4.09 13.48
N ILE A 174 9.11 -2.76 13.37
CA ILE A 174 7.86 -2.05 13.12
C ILE A 174 7.89 -1.58 11.67
N ARG A 175 6.94 -2.05 10.85
CA ARG A 175 6.92 -1.82 9.40
C ARG A 175 5.52 -1.64 8.85
N TYR A 176 5.38 -0.97 7.72
CA TYR A 176 4.11 -0.84 7.00
C TYR A 176 4.21 -1.34 5.56
N PHE A 177 3.06 -1.58 4.94
CA PHE A 177 2.93 -2.12 3.60
C PHE A 177 2.18 -1.18 2.65
N SER A 178 2.12 -1.57 1.38
CA SER A 178 1.55 -0.74 0.31
C SER A 178 0.04 -0.52 0.38
N ASP A 179 -0.67 -1.30 1.18
CA ASP A 179 -2.08 -1.14 1.51
C ASP A 179 -2.30 -0.25 2.75
N GLY A 180 -1.24 0.24 3.39
CA GLY A 180 -1.30 1.04 4.60
C GLY A 180 -1.49 0.22 5.89
N SER A 181 -1.45 -1.11 5.83
CA SER A 181 -1.39 -1.92 7.06
C SER A 181 -0.03 -1.73 7.76
N ILE A 182 -0.05 -1.72 9.10
CA ILE A 182 1.17 -1.69 9.93
C ILE A 182 1.32 -3.00 10.69
N ASN A 183 2.55 -3.46 10.84
CA ASN A 183 2.92 -4.73 11.44
C ASN A 183 3.86 -4.51 12.62
N LEU A 184 3.52 -5.15 13.74
CA LEU A 184 4.38 -5.31 14.90
C LEU A 184 4.97 -6.71 14.80
N ASN A 185 6.29 -6.82 14.75
CA ASN A 185 6.99 -8.10 14.74
C ASN A 185 8.11 -8.12 15.79
N VAL A 186 8.20 -9.19 16.57
CA VAL A 186 9.26 -9.41 17.55
C VAL A 186 9.83 -10.82 17.45
N GLY A 187 11.14 -10.94 17.65
CA GLY A 187 11.82 -12.23 17.75
C GLY A 187 11.61 -12.86 19.11
N THR A 188 11.50 -14.19 19.14
CA THR A 188 11.31 -15.00 20.34
C THR A 188 12.15 -16.27 20.22
N THR A 189 12.25 -17.05 21.29
CA THR A 189 12.92 -18.36 21.23
C THR A 189 12.24 -19.33 20.26
N ASP A 190 10.96 -19.10 19.94
CA ASP A 190 10.15 -19.93 19.05
C ASP A 190 10.01 -19.32 17.64
N GLY A 191 10.88 -18.36 17.29
CA GLY A 191 10.88 -17.64 16.02
C GLY A 191 10.21 -16.27 16.06
N TRP A 192 9.99 -15.66 14.89
CA TRP A 192 9.25 -14.40 14.75
C TRP A 192 7.78 -14.52 15.18
N LYS A 193 7.28 -13.49 15.89
CA LYS A 193 5.86 -13.31 16.25
C LYS A 193 5.39 -11.97 15.72
N ASP A 194 4.54 -12.03 14.69
CA ASP A 194 4.01 -10.84 14.04
C ASP A 194 2.47 -10.78 14.04
N ILE A 195 1.95 -9.56 14.16
CA ILE A 195 0.53 -9.22 13.99
C ILE A 195 0.43 -7.94 13.15
N LYS A 196 -0.64 -7.82 12.37
CA LYS A 196 -0.86 -6.65 11.49
C LYS A 196 -2.27 -6.09 11.61
N THR A 197 -2.42 -4.81 11.31
CA THR A 197 -3.73 -4.16 11.23
C THR A 197 -4.43 -4.50 9.91
N GLU A 198 -5.72 -4.13 9.81
CA GLU A 198 -6.37 -3.94 8.51
C GLU A 198 -5.65 -2.87 7.67
N ALA A 199 -5.96 -2.84 6.38
CA ALA A 199 -5.44 -1.84 5.43
C ALA A 199 -5.87 -0.41 5.80
N GLY A 200 -5.09 0.59 5.36
CA GLY A 200 -5.42 2.01 5.49
C GLY A 200 -5.13 2.67 6.85
N VAL A 201 -4.44 1.98 7.77
CA VAL A 201 -4.04 2.57 9.06
C VAL A 201 -2.96 3.64 8.88
N ILE A 202 -1.92 3.36 8.11
CA ILE A 202 -0.90 4.33 7.71
C ILE A 202 -1.36 5.03 6.43
N LYS A 203 -1.22 6.36 6.43
CA LYS A 203 -1.62 7.21 5.32
C LYS A 203 -0.41 7.97 4.79
N ALA A 204 -0.27 7.99 3.47
CA ALA A 204 0.69 8.87 2.82
C ALA A 204 0.23 10.33 2.95
N GLY A 205 1.19 11.25 3.01
CA GLY A 205 0.91 12.68 2.98
C GLY A 205 0.47 13.29 4.31
N GLU A 206 0.44 12.52 5.40
CA GLU A 206 0.01 12.96 6.74
C GLU A 206 1.09 12.69 7.80
N TRP A 207 1.22 13.59 8.77
CA TRP A 207 2.02 13.33 9.97
C TRP A 207 1.27 12.40 10.92
N MET A 208 1.91 11.30 11.32
CA MET A 208 1.34 10.31 12.21
C MET A 208 2.31 9.97 13.35
N GLN A 209 1.80 9.88 14.57
CA GLN A 209 2.57 9.38 15.71
C GLN A 209 2.55 7.86 15.71
N ILE A 210 3.70 7.23 15.89
CA ILE A 210 3.86 5.80 16.13
C ILE A 210 4.52 5.60 17.49
N ALA A 211 3.93 4.76 18.34
CA ALA A 211 4.55 4.35 19.59
C ALA A 211 4.54 2.82 19.75
N PHE A 212 5.72 2.24 19.95
CA PHE A 212 5.92 0.82 20.22
C PHE A 212 6.30 0.63 21.68
N VAL A 213 5.47 -0.10 22.42
CA VAL A 213 5.69 -0.44 23.83
C VAL A 213 6.08 -1.92 23.93
N ASN A 214 7.16 -2.22 24.63
CA ASN A 214 7.62 -3.57 24.88
C ASN A 214 7.83 -3.79 26.39
N GLU A 215 7.03 -4.68 26.99
CA GLU A 215 7.12 -5.11 28.39
C GLU A 215 7.89 -6.42 28.54
N ILE A 216 8.70 -6.80 27.55
CA ILE A 216 9.36 -8.11 27.39
C ILE A 216 8.39 -9.27 27.14
N THR A 217 7.32 -9.40 27.92
CA THR A 217 6.33 -10.48 27.78
C THR A 217 5.08 -10.08 27.02
N SER A 218 4.88 -8.78 26.79
CA SER A 218 3.80 -8.24 25.97
C SER A 218 4.26 -7.04 25.17
N GLN A 219 3.61 -6.80 24.03
CA GLN A 219 3.91 -5.68 23.15
C GLN A 219 2.66 -5.02 22.64
N LYS A 220 2.73 -3.70 22.46
CA LYS A 220 1.64 -2.89 21.94
C LYS A 220 2.14 -1.88 20.91
N LEU A 221 1.31 -1.61 19.91
CA LEU A 221 1.54 -0.54 18.95
C LEU A 221 0.41 0.46 19.02
N TYR A 222 0.76 1.73 19.07
CA TYR A 222 -0.16 2.85 19.03
C TYR A 222 0.07 3.68 17.77
N VAL A 223 -1.01 4.11 17.14
CA VAL A 223 -1.01 5.08 16.04
C VAL A 223 -1.84 6.28 16.48
N ASN A 224 -1.25 7.47 16.45
CA ASN A 224 -1.90 8.72 16.83
C ASN A 224 -2.50 8.73 18.26
N GLY A 225 -1.91 7.97 19.17
CA GLY A 225 -2.35 7.82 20.57
C GLY A 225 -3.38 6.70 20.80
N VAL A 226 -3.80 5.98 19.76
CA VAL A 226 -4.78 4.89 19.86
C VAL A 226 -4.08 3.54 19.69
N GLU A 227 -4.38 2.59 20.57
CA GLU A 227 -3.87 1.22 20.48
C GLU A 227 -4.44 0.54 19.22
N VAL A 228 -3.56 0.09 18.31
CA VAL A 228 -3.97 -0.59 17.07
C VAL A 228 -3.59 -2.07 17.04
N LEU A 229 -2.57 -2.47 17.82
CA LEU A 229 -2.09 -3.85 17.91
C LEU A 229 -1.66 -4.17 19.34
N SER A 230 -1.90 -5.40 19.76
CA SER A 230 -1.48 -5.94 21.05
C SER A 230 -1.22 -7.44 20.94
N GLN A 231 -0.12 -7.90 21.50
CA GLN A 231 0.22 -9.33 21.58
C GLN A 231 0.96 -9.68 22.86
N THR A 232 0.93 -10.97 23.19
CA THR A 232 1.69 -11.57 24.28
C THR A 232 2.74 -12.50 23.69
N ALA A 233 4.00 -12.08 23.73
CA ALA A 233 5.14 -12.85 23.27
C ALA A 233 6.36 -12.51 24.13
N THR A 234 7.19 -13.51 24.46
CA THR A 234 8.45 -13.29 25.18
C THR A 234 9.53 -12.84 24.20
N TYR A 235 9.74 -11.53 24.15
CA TYR A 235 10.70 -10.86 23.30
C TYR A 235 12.13 -11.27 23.63
N LEU A 236 12.89 -11.57 22.57
CA LEU A 236 14.32 -11.85 22.61
C LEU A 236 15.09 -10.66 21.98
N PRO A 237 15.98 -9.97 22.72
CA PRO A 237 16.75 -8.86 22.17
C PRO A 237 17.70 -9.24 21.04
N GLY A 238 17.73 -8.46 19.96
CA GLY A 238 18.64 -8.62 18.81
C GLY A 238 20.00 -8.00 19.09
N ALA A 239 20.83 -8.68 19.89
CA ALA A 239 22.07 -8.10 20.44
C ALA A 239 23.15 -7.80 19.37
N ASP A 240 23.17 -8.51 18.24
CA ASP A 240 24.23 -8.43 17.24
C ASP A 240 23.91 -7.50 16.07
N LYS A 241 22.79 -6.77 16.12
CA LYS A 241 22.31 -5.91 15.03
C LYS A 241 22.11 -4.47 15.47
N ASP A 242 22.31 -3.58 14.53
CA ASP A 242 22.19 -2.13 14.75
C ASP A 242 20.72 -1.73 14.84
N PHE A 243 20.42 -0.73 15.68
CA PHE A 243 19.11 -0.09 15.67
C PHE A 243 19.05 0.93 14.53
N ILE A 244 18.19 0.68 13.54
CA ILE A 244 18.03 1.50 12.34
C ILE A 244 16.64 2.11 12.33
N ILE A 245 16.56 3.40 12.01
CA ILE A 245 15.31 4.13 11.73
C ILE A 245 15.18 4.29 10.21
N GLY A 246 14.00 4.00 9.68
CA GLY A 246 13.64 4.10 8.27
C GLY A 246 14.11 2.93 7.39
N ASN A 247 14.67 1.87 7.97
CA ASN A 247 15.06 0.63 7.29
C ASN A 247 15.28 -0.52 8.30
N GLY A 248 15.77 -1.67 7.85
CA GLY A 248 16.23 -2.78 8.70
C GLY A 248 17.75 -3.03 8.60
N PRO A 249 18.43 -3.43 9.69
CA PRO A 249 19.84 -3.84 9.69
C PRO A 249 20.16 -5.15 8.96
N THR A 250 19.16 -6.03 8.73
CA THR A 250 19.41 -7.33 8.08
C THR A 250 18.92 -7.36 6.63
N TRP A 251 17.77 -6.75 6.35
CA TRP A 251 17.22 -6.64 4.99
C TRP A 251 17.14 -5.17 4.58
N THR A 252 18.17 -4.71 3.88
CA THR A 252 18.40 -3.29 3.58
C THR A 252 17.54 -2.72 2.44
N SER A 253 16.81 -3.58 1.71
CA SER A 253 15.87 -3.22 0.64
C SER A 253 14.49 -2.77 1.14
N ARG A 254 14.31 -2.62 2.46
CA ARG A 254 13.03 -2.30 3.12
C ARG A 254 12.96 -0.86 3.63
N ALA A 255 13.66 0.04 2.94
CA ALA A 255 13.71 1.46 3.28
C ALA A 255 12.35 2.14 3.07
N ILE A 256 11.98 3.04 3.98
CA ILE A 256 10.82 3.90 3.79
C ILE A 256 11.09 4.96 2.72
N ASN A 257 10.03 5.49 2.10
CA ASN A 257 10.05 6.83 1.52
C ASN A 257 9.37 7.78 2.51
N GLY A 258 10.12 8.39 3.42
CA GLY A 258 9.48 9.06 4.54
C GLY A 258 10.40 9.97 5.34
N ILE A 259 9.76 10.79 6.16
CA ILE A 259 10.42 11.74 7.06
C ILE A 259 10.07 11.35 8.47
N VAL A 260 11.07 11.38 9.35
CA VAL A 260 10.89 11.12 10.77
C VAL A 260 11.27 12.36 11.58
N LYS A 261 10.55 12.59 12.67
CA LYS A 261 10.92 13.57 13.70
C LYS A 261 10.53 13.07 15.07
N ASP A 262 11.05 13.74 16.09
CA ASP A 262 10.78 13.45 17.49
C ASP A 262 10.98 11.97 17.86
N VAL A 263 12.10 11.38 17.42
CA VAL A 263 12.42 9.99 17.77
C VAL A 263 12.86 9.93 19.23
N ARG A 264 12.09 9.20 20.03
CA ARG A 264 12.26 9.07 21.48
C ARG A 264 12.40 7.60 21.84
N VAL A 265 13.32 7.29 22.75
CA VAL A 265 13.38 5.98 23.41
C VAL A 265 13.33 6.20 24.91
N TRP A 266 12.36 5.56 25.56
CA TRP A 266 12.16 5.59 26.99
C TRP A 266 12.55 4.25 27.61
N LYS A 267 13.13 4.32 28.80
CA LYS A 267 13.22 3.20 29.70
C LYS A 267 11.85 2.92 30.32
N GLY A 268 11.39 1.67 30.24
CA GLY A 268 10.08 1.24 30.73
C GLY A 268 8.94 1.40 29.71
N ALA A 269 7.82 0.76 30.04
CA ALA A 269 6.59 0.82 29.27
C ALA A 269 5.80 2.10 29.61
N ARG A 270 5.54 2.93 28.60
CA ARG A 270 4.65 4.09 28.72
C ARG A 270 3.20 3.62 28.68
N THR A 271 2.36 4.21 29.51
CA THR A 271 0.91 3.97 29.51
C THR A 271 0.23 4.63 28.31
N ALA A 272 -1.00 4.19 28.00
CA ALA A 272 -1.78 4.79 26.91
C ALA A 272 -2.03 6.30 27.10
N SER A 273 -2.24 6.76 28.34
CA SER A 273 -2.38 8.20 28.63
C SER A 273 -1.10 8.96 28.32
N GLU A 274 0.03 8.43 28.75
CA GLU A 274 1.33 9.05 28.53
C GLU A 274 1.69 9.13 27.05
N ILE A 275 1.37 8.11 26.26
CA ILE A 275 1.56 8.12 24.80
C ILE A 275 0.67 9.17 24.13
N ALA A 276 -0.59 9.29 24.58
CA ALA A 276 -1.51 10.30 24.07
C ALA A 276 -1.03 11.73 24.40
N ASP A 277 -0.50 11.94 25.61
CA ASP A 277 0.03 13.23 26.06
C ASP A 277 1.34 13.58 25.32
N ASN A 278 2.22 12.59 25.13
CA ASN A 278 3.50 12.75 24.45
C ASN A 278 3.37 13.18 22.99
N LYS A 279 2.22 12.92 22.35
CA LYS A 279 1.93 13.29 20.96
C LYS A 279 2.17 14.77 20.65
N ILE A 280 1.91 15.65 21.62
CA ILE A 280 2.04 17.11 21.49
C ILE A 280 3.05 17.72 22.47
N ALA A 281 3.73 16.89 23.25
CA ALA A 281 4.68 17.34 24.26
C ALA A 281 5.95 17.90 23.59
N ILE A 282 6.41 19.04 24.11
CA ILE A 282 7.73 19.60 23.84
C ILE A 282 8.64 19.06 24.93
N LEU A 283 9.70 18.36 24.54
CA LEU A 283 10.66 17.75 25.46
C LEU A 283 12.00 18.49 25.40
N ASP A 284 12.72 18.54 26.51
CA ASP A 284 14.05 19.15 26.60
C ASP A 284 15.19 18.14 26.81
N GLY A 285 14.86 16.85 26.94
CA GLY A 285 15.84 15.77 27.11
C GLY A 285 16.16 15.46 28.57
N THR A 286 15.53 16.13 29.54
CA THR A 286 15.76 15.92 30.98
C THR A 286 14.65 15.10 31.66
N GLU A 287 13.67 14.63 30.88
CA GLU A 287 12.53 13.89 31.39
C GLU A 287 12.94 12.56 32.04
N GLU A 288 12.25 12.21 33.12
CA GLU A 288 12.50 10.96 33.84
C GLU A 288 12.31 9.76 32.90
N ASN A 289 13.29 8.85 32.89
CA ASN A 289 13.33 7.65 32.05
C ASN A 289 13.42 7.92 30.53
N LEU A 290 13.66 9.14 30.07
CA LEU A 290 14.01 9.40 28.68
C LEU A 290 15.47 9.04 28.46
N GLU A 291 15.73 8.03 27.63
CA GLU A 291 17.09 7.59 27.32
C GLU A 291 17.63 8.33 26.09
N MET A 292 16.87 8.35 25.00
CA MET A 292 17.31 8.94 23.73
C MET A 292 16.27 9.90 23.19
N PHE A 293 16.70 11.08 22.74
CA PHE A 293 15.82 12.01 22.05
C PHE A 293 16.49 12.72 20.87
N PHE A 294 15.99 12.43 19.66
CA PHE A 294 16.34 13.12 18.44
C PHE A 294 15.13 13.92 17.92
N PRO A 295 15.12 15.25 18.09
CA PRO A 295 14.07 16.10 17.53
C PRO A 295 14.00 16.01 16.01
N PHE A 296 15.16 15.85 15.34
CA PHE A 296 15.31 15.94 13.87
C PHE A 296 14.60 17.17 13.28
N SER A 297 14.71 18.30 13.99
CA SER A 297 14.11 19.56 13.59
C SER A 297 15.09 20.48 12.85
N ALA A 298 16.34 20.06 12.65
CA ALA A 298 17.33 20.84 11.93
C ALA A 298 18.40 20.01 11.21
N ASN A 299 19.09 20.62 10.25
CA ASN A 299 20.20 19.97 9.56
C ASN A 299 21.43 19.90 10.47
N LEU A 300 21.73 18.68 10.94
CA LEU A 300 22.83 18.37 11.86
C LEU A 300 24.00 17.63 11.16
N GLY A 301 23.98 17.59 9.83
CA GLY A 301 24.95 16.83 9.04
C GLY A 301 24.65 15.34 9.00
N GLU A 302 25.69 14.53 8.82
CA GLU A 302 25.59 13.08 8.62
C GLU A 302 25.80 12.26 9.91
N SER A 303 26.38 12.86 10.96
CA SER A 303 26.59 12.21 12.25
C SER A 303 26.57 13.22 13.39
N PHE A 304 25.71 12.99 14.39
CA PHE A 304 25.49 13.91 15.50
C PHE A 304 24.90 13.19 16.71
N LYS A 305 25.06 13.81 17.88
CA LYS A 305 24.52 13.30 19.14
C LYS A 305 23.07 13.71 19.36
N ASP A 306 22.36 12.92 20.15
CA ASP A 306 21.02 13.22 20.64
C ASP A 306 21.04 14.33 21.71
N VAL A 307 19.86 14.81 22.12
CA VAL A 307 19.73 15.91 23.10
C VAL A 307 20.28 15.51 24.48
N THR A 308 20.23 14.23 24.86
CA THR A 308 20.83 13.76 26.12
C THR A 308 22.35 13.71 26.08
N GLY A 309 22.96 13.75 24.88
CA GLY A 309 24.39 13.70 24.65
C GLY A 309 25.01 12.30 24.69
N ASN A 310 24.18 11.26 24.83
CA ASN A 310 24.62 9.87 25.06
C ASN A 310 24.65 9.04 23.79
N TYR A 311 23.76 9.29 22.83
CA TYR A 311 23.55 8.44 21.64
C TYR A 311 23.90 9.21 20.37
N THR A 312 24.43 8.52 19.37
CA THR A 312 24.82 9.12 18.08
C THR A 312 23.94 8.56 16.97
N ALA A 313 23.33 9.44 16.18
CA ALA A 313 22.68 9.10 14.92
C ALA A 313 23.69 9.24 13.78
N THR A 314 23.70 8.29 12.84
CA THR A 314 24.52 8.33 11.62
C THR A 314 23.62 8.06 10.41
N LEU A 315 23.52 9.02 9.51
CA LEU A 315 22.76 8.89 8.26
C LEU A 315 23.52 7.97 7.29
N LYS A 316 22.84 6.97 6.73
CA LYS A 316 23.36 6.03 5.73
C LYS A 316 22.52 6.14 4.46
N GLY A 317 23.19 6.08 3.30
CA GLY A 317 22.53 6.11 1.99
C GLY A 317 21.97 7.47 1.59
N ASN A 318 20.81 7.49 0.95
CA ASN A 318 20.21 8.67 0.34
C ASN A 318 19.27 9.41 1.31
N ILE A 319 19.84 10.27 2.17
CA ILE A 319 19.07 11.12 3.09
C ILE A 319 19.31 12.59 2.76
N GLU A 320 18.23 13.34 2.60
CA GLU A 320 18.26 14.78 2.35
C GLU A 320 17.59 15.55 3.49
N TRP A 321 18.18 16.67 3.91
CA TRP A 321 17.58 17.57 4.88
C TRP A 321 16.67 18.58 4.18
N ILE A 322 15.37 18.53 4.46
CA ILE A 322 14.34 19.36 3.80
C ILE A 322 13.57 20.20 4.81
N ALA A 323 13.17 21.42 4.42
CA ALA A 323 12.45 22.35 5.31
C ALA A 323 10.98 21.97 5.53
N GLU A 324 10.36 21.33 4.53
CA GLU A 324 8.95 20.93 4.52
C GLU A 324 8.84 19.55 3.87
N PRO A 325 7.88 18.69 4.28
CA PRO A 325 7.64 17.42 3.62
C PRO A 325 7.36 17.58 2.12
N PRO A 326 7.87 16.68 1.25
CA PRO A 326 7.55 16.73 -0.16
C PRO A 326 6.08 16.35 -0.36
N VAL A 327 5.39 17.10 -1.21
CA VAL A 327 4.02 16.79 -1.63
C VAL A 327 4.10 15.99 -2.92
N ILE A 328 3.62 14.75 -2.91
CA ILE A 328 3.43 14.00 -4.16
C ILE A 328 2.25 14.62 -4.91
N VAL A 329 2.51 15.12 -6.11
CA VAL A 329 1.47 15.51 -7.06
C VAL A 329 1.27 14.33 -8.00
N LEU A 330 0.14 13.63 -7.84
CA LEU A 330 -0.25 12.56 -8.77
C LEU A 330 -0.64 13.17 -10.12
N ASP A 331 -0.14 12.57 -11.20
CA ASP A 331 -0.57 12.90 -12.56
C ASP A 331 -1.85 12.14 -12.89
N LYS A 332 -2.96 12.88 -12.91
CA LYS A 332 -4.30 12.36 -13.19
C LYS A 332 -4.70 12.47 -14.67
N THR A 333 -3.79 12.91 -15.53
CA THR A 333 -4.08 13.24 -16.93
C THR A 333 -4.54 12.00 -17.71
N ASN A 334 -3.83 10.88 -17.58
CA ASN A 334 -4.16 9.64 -18.29
C ASN A 334 -5.55 9.13 -17.93
N LEU A 335 -5.85 9.00 -16.63
CA LEU A 335 -7.15 8.53 -16.17
C LEU A 335 -8.28 9.49 -16.56
N THR A 336 -8.06 10.80 -16.46
CA THR A 336 -9.05 11.81 -16.90
C THR A 336 -9.36 11.67 -18.39
N ASN A 337 -8.33 11.47 -19.22
CA ASN A 337 -8.51 11.26 -20.65
C ASN A 337 -9.25 9.95 -20.95
N ALA A 338 -8.91 8.85 -20.27
CA ALA A 338 -9.58 7.57 -20.43
C ALA A 338 -11.06 7.61 -20.00
N ILE A 339 -11.39 8.29 -18.90
CA ILE A 339 -12.78 8.54 -18.46
C ILE A 339 -13.55 9.32 -19.54
N LYS A 340 -12.92 10.34 -20.13
CA LYS A 340 -13.52 11.11 -21.22
C LYS A 340 -13.77 10.21 -22.43
N GLU A 341 -12.78 9.40 -22.83
CA GLU A 341 -12.87 8.53 -23.99
C GLU A 341 -13.99 7.49 -23.83
N ILE A 342 -14.09 6.82 -22.68
CA ILE A 342 -15.18 5.86 -22.44
C ILE A 342 -16.55 6.55 -22.34
N SER A 343 -16.61 7.79 -21.84
CA SER A 343 -17.85 8.58 -21.81
C SER A 343 -18.31 9.00 -23.22
N ASP A 344 -17.38 9.42 -24.07
CA ASP A 344 -17.63 9.74 -25.48
C ASP A 344 -18.06 8.48 -26.24
N PHE A 345 -17.39 7.35 -25.99
CA PHE A 345 -17.78 6.05 -26.53
C PHE A 345 -19.20 5.65 -26.11
N LYS A 346 -19.54 5.76 -24.82
CA LYS A 346 -20.89 5.50 -24.30
C LYS A 346 -21.96 6.31 -25.03
N ALA A 347 -21.69 7.57 -25.35
CA ALA A 347 -22.64 8.44 -26.06
C ALA A 347 -22.92 7.98 -27.50
N ALA A 348 -22.01 7.20 -28.10
CA ALA A 348 -22.18 6.60 -29.43
C ALA A 348 -22.80 5.19 -29.40
N VAL A 349 -22.89 4.56 -28.22
CA VAL A 349 -23.48 3.23 -28.05
C VAL A 349 -25.00 3.31 -28.23
N VAL A 350 -25.51 2.50 -29.16
CA VAL A 350 -26.95 2.24 -29.33
C VAL A 350 -27.20 0.79 -28.99
N GLU A 351 -27.96 0.55 -27.92
CA GLU A 351 -28.29 -0.80 -27.48
C GLU A 351 -29.44 -1.40 -28.28
N GLY A 352 -29.38 -2.71 -28.51
CA GLY A 352 -30.43 -3.45 -29.19
C GLY A 352 -30.15 -4.95 -29.23
N ASN A 353 -30.98 -5.65 -30.00
CA ASN A 353 -30.92 -7.11 -30.17
C ASN A 353 -30.70 -7.52 -31.63
N GLN A 354 -30.54 -6.55 -32.55
CA GLN A 354 -30.28 -6.82 -33.96
C GLN A 354 -28.78 -6.98 -34.22
N ASP A 355 -28.44 -7.65 -35.31
CA ASP A 355 -27.04 -7.86 -35.67
C ASP A 355 -26.29 -6.53 -35.83
N GLY A 356 -25.14 -6.41 -35.16
CA GLY A 356 -24.33 -5.21 -35.14
C GLY A 356 -24.70 -4.19 -34.06
N ASP A 357 -25.81 -4.37 -33.35
CA ASP A 357 -26.15 -3.55 -32.17
C ASP A 357 -25.17 -3.82 -31.03
N TYR A 358 -25.05 -2.87 -30.10
CA TYR A 358 -24.49 -3.19 -28.79
C TYR A 358 -25.53 -3.93 -27.95
N PRO A 359 -25.16 -5.01 -27.23
CA PRO A 359 -26.11 -5.74 -26.41
C PRO A 359 -26.76 -4.88 -25.32
N ILE A 360 -28.04 -5.12 -25.04
CA ILE A 360 -28.76 -4.45 -23.94
C ILE A 360 -28.02 -4.68 -22.61
N GLY A 361 -27.72 -3.59 -21.89
CA GLY A 361 -26.96 -3.61 -20.64
C GLY A 361 -25.49 -3.16 -20.80
N THR A 362 -25.02 -2.96 -22.02
CA THR A 362 -23.69 -2.39 -22.31
C THR A 362 -23.49 -1.01 -21.68
N ILE A 363 -24.48 -0.11 -21.75
CA ILE A 363 -24.43 1.23 -21.13
C ILE A 363 -24.31 1.12 -19.62
N ALA A 364 -25.11 0.25 -18.99
CA ALA A 364 -25.06 0.03 -17.54
C ALA A 364 -23.71 -0.55 -17.10
N TYR A 365 -23.09 -1.40 -17.91
CA TYR A 365 -21.73 -1.89 -17.67
C TYR A 365 -20.69 -0.76 -17.74
N ILE A 366 -20.77 0.08 -18.77
CA ILE A 366 -19.88 1.25 -18.92
C ILE A 366 -20.05 2.22 -17.75
N ASP A 367 -21.28 2.48 -17.32
CA ASP A 367 -21.55 3.35 -16.17
C ASP A 367 -20.87 2.85 -14.88
N GLY A 368 -20.87 1.54 -14.65
CA GLY A 368 -20.12 0.93 -13.54
C GLY A 368 -18.61 1.21 -13.63
N LEU A 369 -18.01 1.05 -14.80
CA LEU A 369 -16.59 1.34 -15.04
C LEU A 369 -16.25 2.82 -14.79
N ILE A 370 -17.13 3.73 -15.22
CA ILE A 370 -16.97 5.18 -15.00
C ILE A 370 -17.07 5.53 -13.52
N VAL A 371 -17.95 4.89 -12.76
CA VAL A 371 -18.06 5.08 -11.31
C VAL A 371 -16.76 4.68 -10.62
N ASP A 372 -16.26 3.47 -10.89
CA ASP A 372 -15.01 2.96 -10.30
C ASP A 372 -13.81 3.86 -10.65
N ALA A 373 -13.75 4.36 -11.89
CA ALA A 373 -12.69 5.25 -12.33
C ALA A 373 -12.75 6.64 -11.68
N ASN A 374 -13.94 7.20 -11.47
CA ASN A 374 -14.10 8.48 -10.77
C ASN A 374 -13.76 8.36 -9.28
N ASP A 375 -14.07 7.22 -8.64
CA ASP A 375 -13.63 6.95 -7.28
C ASP A 375 -12.09 6.90 -7.19
N ALA A 376 -11.44 6.18 -8.10
CA ALA A 376 -9.99 6.15 -8.20
C ALA A 376 -9.41 7.56 -8.42
N LEU A 377 -10.01 8.38 -9.29
CA LEU A 377 -9.57 9.75 -9.52
C LEU A 377 -9.61 10.61 -8.25
N ALA A 378 -10.59 10.39 -7.36
CA ALA A 378 -10.74 11.12 -6.11
C ALA A 378 -9.82 10.59 -5.00
N ASN A 379 -9.71 9.27 -4.88
CA ASN A 379 -9.25 8.60 -3.66
C ASN A 379 -7.94 7.81 -3.84
N GLN A 380 -7.49 7.55 -5.08
CA GLN A 380 -6.27 6.79 -5.30
C GLN A 380 -5.04 7.63 -4.93
N GLY A 381 -4.23 7.09 -4.02
CA GLY A 381 -2.99 7.71 -3.55
C GLY A 381 -1.74 7.29 -4.33
N ARG A 382 -1.86 6.35 -5.29
CA ARG A 382 -0.72 5.79 -6.02
C ARG A 382 -0.82 6.02 -7.53
N GLN A 383 0.30 6.45 -8.13
CA GLN A 383 0.37 6.77 -9.57
C GLN A 383 0.19 5.54 -10.45
N ASP A 384 0.84 4.42 -10.13
CA ASP A 384 0.74 3.15 -10.85
C ASP A 384 -0.70 2.65 -10.97
N LYS A 385 -1.50 2.81 -9.90
CA LYS A 385 -2.91 2.42 -9.88
C LYS A 385 -3.81 3.36 -10.69
N LEU A 386 -3.46 4.64 -10.78
CA LEU A 386 -4.16 5.56 -11.69
C LEU A 386 -3.90 5.19 -13.15
N ASP A 387 -2.65 4.86 -13.47
CA ASP A 387 -2.24 4.47 -14.82
C ASP A 387 -2.82 3.11 -15.23
N GLU A 388 -2.79 2.09 -14.36
CA GLU A 388 -3.42 0.78 -14.57
C GLU A 388 -4.93 0.89 -14.83
N MET A 389 -5.63 1.74 -14.07
CA MET A 389 -7.06 2.00 -14.28
C MET A 389 -7.32 2.66 -15.64
N ALA A 390 -6.47 3.62 -16.04
CA ALA A 390 -6.58 4.26 -17.34
C ALA A 390 -6.42 3.24 -18.48
N GLU A 391 -5.40 2.39 -18.44
CA GLU A 391 -5.17 1.32 -19.41
C GLU A 391 -6.34 0.32 -19.45
N THR A 392 -6.87 -0.04 -18.28
CA THR A 392 -8.02 -0.93 -18.14
C THR A 392 -9.23 -0.38 -18.87
N LEU A 393 -9.56 0.91 -18.69
CA LEU A 393 -10.71 1.52 -19.38
C LEU A 393 -10.57 1.44 -20.90
N ILE A 394 -9.38 1.73 -21.44
CA ILE A 394 -9.11 1.64 -22.87
C ILE A 394 -9.27 0.19 -23.38
N ALA A 395 -8.74 -0.79 -22.63
CA ALA A 395 -8.92 -2.20 -22.95
C ALA A 395 -10.41 -2.62 -22.92
N LYS A 396 -11.20 -2.08 -21.99
CA LYS A 396 -12.66 -2.34 -21.93
C LYS A 396 -13.42 -1.75 -23.10
N ILE A 397 -13.06 -0.56 -23.58
CA ILE A 397 -13.63 0.00 -24.82
C ILE A 397 -13.36 -0.94 -25.99
N ALA A 398 -12.12 -1.41 -26.15
CA ALA A 398 -11.75 -2.34 -27.22
C ALA A 398 -12.50 -3.67 -27.12
N LEU A 399 -12.70 -4.18 -25.90
CA LEU A 399 -13.50 -5.38 -25.65
C LEU A 399 -14.96 -5.17 -26.06
N ILE A 400 -15.61 -4.10 -25.58
CA ILE A 400 -17.03 -3.83 -25.86
C ILE A 400 -17.26 -3.68 -27.37
N ASN A 401 -16.35 -3.03 -28.11
CA ASN A 401 -16.42 -2.93 -29.57
C ASN A 401 -16.41 -4.29 -30.29
N LYS A 402 -15.88 -5.35 -29.67
CA LYS A 402 -15.89 -6.71 -30.23
C LYS A 402 -17.14 -7.51 -29.85
N MET A 403 -17.97 -7.00 -28.95
CA MET A 403 -19.14 -7.68 -28.39
C MET A 403 -20.43 -7.21 -29.04
N LEU A 404 -20.43 -6.98 -30.35
CA LEU A 404 -21.66 -6.64 -31.06
C LEU A 404 -22.57 -7.86 -31.15
N VAL A 405 -23.87 -7.63 -31.06
CA VAL A 405 -24.89 -8.67 -31.20
C VAL A 405 -24.70 -9.36 -32.54
N ALA A 406 -24.56 -10.68 -32.50
CA ALA A 406 -24.48 -11.59 -33.63
C ALA A 406 -24.75 -13.00 -33.13
N ASP A 407 -25.07 -13.92 -34.04
CA ASP A 407 -25.09 -15.35 -33.71
C ASP A 407 -23.70 -15.81 -33.23
N THR A 408 -23.70 -16.78 -32.32
CA THR A 408 -22.49 -17.37 -31.75
C THR A 408 -22.68 -18.84 -31.44
N ASP A 409 -21.57 -19.58 -31.46
CA ASP A 409 -21.51 -20.99 -31.13
C ASP A 409 -21.48 -21.22 -29.61
N GLY A 410 -22.05 -20.32 -28.80
CA GLY A 410 -21.90 -20.34 -27.35
C GLY A 410 -20.83 -19.39 -26.82
N VAL A 411 -20.47 -19.61 -25.55
CA VAL A 411 -19.28 -19.04 -24.93
C VAL A 411 -18.12 -20.03 -25.02
N PHE A 412 -16.94 -19.53 -25.36
CA PHE A 412 -15.69 -20.29 -25.45
C PHE A 412 -14.83 -20.07 -24.22
N ILE A 413 -14.44 -21.18 -23.58
CA ILE A 413 -13.49 -21.24 -22.48
C ILE A 413 -12.18 -21.76 -23.03
N ASP A 414 -11.16 -20.90 -23.02
CA ASP A 414 -9.81 -21.21 -23.47
C ASP A 414 -8.97 -21.72 -22.30
N HIS A 415 -8.61 -22.99 -22.32
CA HIS A 415 -7.82 -23.58 -21.26
C HIS A 415 -6.41 -22.94 -21.16
N ASP A 416 -5.81 -22.61 -22.30
CA ASP A 416 -4.43 -22.13 -22.35
C ASP A 416 -4.31 -20.65 -21.98
N ASN A 417 -5.41 -19.90 -22.07
CA ASN A 417 -5.46 -18.50 -21.63
C ASN A 417 -5.72 -18.41 -20.11
N PRO A 418 -4.75 -17.98 -19.27
CA PRO A 418 -4.95 -17.88 -17.82
C PRO A 418 -6.04 -16.88 -17.42
N ASP A 419 -6.33 -15.88 -18.27
CA ASP A 419 -7.36 -14.88 -18.00
C ASP A 419 -8.77 -15.40 -18.30
N ALA A 420 -8.90 -16.48 -19.09
CA ALA A 420 -10.17 -17.11 -19.39
C ALA A 420 -10.63 -17.97 -18.20
N VAL A 421 -11.25 -17.31 -17.23
CA VAL A 421 -11.72 -17.95 -16.00
C VAL A 421 -13.05 -18.67 -16.21
N GLY A 422 -14.04 -18.13 -16.92
CA GLY A 422 -15.33 -18.83 -17.09
C GLY A 422 -16.54 -17.89 -17.13
N LEU A 423 -17.74 -18.45 -17.25
CA LEU A 423 -18.98 -17.69 -17.07
C LEU A 423 -19.42 -17.81 -15.61
N ARG A 424 -19.37 -16.69 -14.88
CA ARG A 424 -19.89 -16.62 -13.51
C ARG A 424 -21.38 -16.34 -13.54
N ILE A 425 -22.18 -17.15 -12.85
CA ILE A 425 -23.62 -16.98 -12.69
C ILE A 425 -23.94 -16.61 -11.24
N THR A 426 -24.71 -15.54 -11.04
CA THR A 426 -25.13 -15.08 -9.71
C THR A 426 -26.63 -14.79 -9.64
N PRO A 427 -27.30 -15.08 -8.51
CA PRO A 427 -26.77 -15.77 -7.33
C PRO A 427 -26.50 -17.27 -7.59
N ASN A 428 -25.88 -17.97 -6.64
CA ASN A 428 -25.80 -19.43 -6.67
C ASN A 428 -27.20 -20.05 -6.59
N TYR A 429 -27.38 -21.21 -7.22
CA TYR A 429 -28.56 -22.05 -7.05
C TYR A 429 -28.16 -23.48 -6.66
N THR A 430 -28.83 -24.03 -5.64
CA THR A 430 -28.72 -25.44 -5.25
C THR A 430 -30.13 -26.04 -5.12
N PRO A 431 -30.49 -27.05 -5.92
CA PRO A 431 -31.80 -27.69 -5.82
C PRO A 431 -31.95 -28.47 -4.51
N GLN A 432 -33.16 -28.54 -3.96
CA GLN A 432 -33.49 -29.26 -2.71
C GLN A 432 -34.60 -30.31 -2.90
N GLY A 433 -34.88 -30.68 -4.15
CA GLY A 433 -35.90 -31.64 -4.54
C GLY A 433 -35.57 -32.19 -5.93
N ASP A 434 -36.59 -32.56 -6.70
CA ASP A 434 -36.40 -32.96 -8.09
C ASP A 434 -35.69 -31.84 -8.88
N TYR A 435 -34.76 -32.22 -9.75
CA TYR A 435 -34.10 -31.23 -10.61
C TYR A 435 -33.59 -31.82 -11.92
N THR A 436 -33.41 -30.94 -12.89
CA THR A 436 -32.70 -31.24 -14.13
C THR A 436 -31.70 -30.13 -14.42
N VAL A 437 -30.44 -30.48 -14.70
CA VAL A 437 -29.45 -29.56 -15.28
C VAL A 437 -29.11 -30.06 -16.66
N GLU A 438 -29.16 -29.20 -17.66
CA GLU A 438 -28.80 -29.59 -19.02
C GLU A 438 -28.13 -28.45 -19.78
N PHE A 439 -27.26 -28.81 -20.74
CA PHE A 439 -26.56 -27.87 -21.58
C PHE A 439 -25.98 -28.55 -22.82
N ASN A 440 -25.69 -27.74 -23.84
CA ASN A 440 -24.94 -28.16 -25.01
C ASN A 440 -23.46 -27.78 -24.84
N VAL A 441 -22.57 -28.71 -25.12
CA VAL A 441 -21.11 -28.51 -25.02
C VAL A 441 -20.40 -29.08 -26.24
N LYS A 442 -19.37 -28.37 -26.71
CA LYS A 442 -18.43 -28.85 -27.73
C LYS A 442 -17.03 -28.74 -27.17
N VAL A 443 -16.46 -29.88 -26.80
CA VAL A 443 -15.09 -29.94 -26.25
C VAL A 443 -14.09 -29.72 -27.39
N LYS A 444 -13.24 -28.72 -27.27
CA LYS A 444 -12.17 -28.42 -28.24
C LYS A 444 -10.94 -29.30 -28.01
N SER A 445 -10.58 -29.51 -26.76
CA SER A 445 -9.48 -30.37 -26.35
C SER A 445 -9.81 -31.06 -25.04
N LEU A 446 -9.45 -32.35 -24.95
CA LEU A 446 -9.34 -33.08 -23.69
C LEU A 446 -7.89 -33.11 -23.18
N PHE A 447 -6.96 -32.58 -23.97
CA PHE A 447 -5.53 -32.53 -23.66
C PHE A 447 -5.19 -31.24 -22.93
N GLY A 448 -4.22 -31.32 -22.01
CA GLY A 448 -3.64 -30.18 -21.29
C GLY A 448 -4.04 -30.13 -19.82
N TYR A 449 -5.01 -30.95 -19.42
CA TYR A 449 -5.55 -31.00 -18.06
C TYR A 449 -5.90 -32.43 -17.66
N GLY A 450 -5.82 -32.74 -16.37
CA GLY A 450 -6.26 -34.05 -15.85
C GLY A 450 -7.78 -34.16 -15.83
N SER A 451 -8.47 -33.16 -15.29
CA SER A 451 -9.93 -33.05 -15.26
C SER A 451 -10.34 -31.61 -15.55
N GLY A 452 -11.39 -31.45 -16.35
CA GLY A 452 -12.05 -30.17 -16.60
C GLY A 452 -13.46 -30.17 -16.02
N GLU A 453 -14.08 -29.00 -15.93
CA GLU A 453 -15.46 -28.87 -15.45
C GLU A 453 -16.33 -28.15 -16.47
N PHE A 454 -17.53 -28.67 -16.72
CA PHE A 454 -18.51 -27.98 -17.55
C PHE A 454 -19.39 -27.06 -16.72
N PHE A 455 -19.81 -27.51 -15.54
CA PHE A 455 -20.61 -26.74 -14.60
C PHE A 455 -20.25 -27.14 -13.17
N ASN A 456 -20.21 -26.16 -12.27
CA ASN A 456 -19.99 -26.36 -10.84
C ASN A 456 -20.66 -25.24 -10.04
N ASN A 457 -21.28 -25.58 -8.92
CA ASN A 457 -21.82 -24.61 -7.97
C ASN A 457 -21.15 -24.67 -6.57
N GLY A 458 -20.17 -25.56 -6.37
CA GLY A 458 -19.48 -25.83 -5.11
C GLY A 458 -19.91 -27.13 -4.41
N THR A 459 -21.12 -27.65 -4.69
CA THR A 459 -21.64 -28.89 -4.08
C THR A 459 -22.14 -29.90 -5.10
N TYR A 460 -22.40 -29.51 -6.35
CA TYR A 460 -22.60 -30.45 -7.44
C TYR A 460 -22.20 -29.85 -8.79
N GLY A 461 -21.96 -30.71 -9.76
CA GLY A 461 -21.54 -30.30 -11.10
C GLY A 461 -21.22 -31.46 -12.02
N ILE A 462 -20.52 -31.17 -13.12
CA ILE A 462 -20.06 -32.17 -14.10
C ILE A 462 -18.57 -31.99 -14.38
N TRP A 463 -17.81 -33.04 -14.10
CA TRP A 463 -16.43 -33.21 -14.54
C TRP A 463 -16.36 -33.92 -15.88
N VAL A 464 -15.34 -33.57 -16.65
CA VAL A 464 -14.89 -34.31 -17.83
C VAL A 464 -13.45 -34.78 -17.61
N ASP A 465 -13.21 -36.06 -17.88
CA ASP A 465 -11.89 -36.66 -17.78
C ASP A 465 -11.02 -36.24 -18.97
N GLY A 466 -9.91 -35.56 -18.69
CA GLY A 466 -8.91 -35.15 -19.66
C GLY A 466 -7.63 -35.97 -19.55
N TYR A 467 -6.57 -35.49 -20.20
CA TYR A 467 -5.23 -36.05 -20.07
C TYR A 467 -4.14 -35.00 -20.23
N THR A 468 -3.02 -35.20 -19.54
CA THR A 468 -1.85 -34.30 -19.58
C THR A 468 -0.75 -34.76 -20.52
N GLU A 469 -0.75 -36.04 -20.92
CA GLU A 469 0.25 -36.61 -21.85
C GLU A 469 -0.45 -37.27 -23.04
N LEU A 470 -0.02 -36.92 -24.25
CA LEU A 470 -0.59 -37.43 -25.50
C LEU A 470 -0.07 -38.85 -25.79
N THR A 471 -0.67 -39.83 -25.13
CA THR A 471 -0.46 -41.26 -25.39
C THR A 471 -1.77 -41.91 -25.83
N GLU A 472 -1.71 -43.00 -26.59
CA GLU A 472 -2.90 -43.74 -27.03
C GLU A 472 -3.75 -44.20 -25.83
N GLU A 473 -3.12 -44.70 -24.77
CA GLU A 473 -3.77 -45.13 -23.53
C GLU A 473 -4.55 -44.00 -22.84
N ASN A 474 -3.93 -42.83 -22.72
CA ASN A 474 -4.55 -41.67 -22.08
C ASN A 474 -5.72 -41.13 -22.92
N VAL A 475 -5.56 -41.07 -24.25
CA VAL A 475 -6.63 -40.65 -25.15
C VAL A 475 -7.84 -41.59 -25.06
N LEU A 476 -7.60 -42.91 -25.00
CA LEU A 476 -8.66 -43.91 -24.90
C LEU A 476 -9.34 -43.95 -23.53
N SER A 477 -8.72 -43.38 -22.51
CA SER A 477 -9.24 -43.31 -21.14
C SER A 477 -9.92 -41.96 -20.83
N ALA A 478 -9.80 -40.97 -21.72
CA ALA A 478 -10.38 -39.64 -21.57
C ALA A 478 -11.82 -39.56 -22.10
N GLY A 479 -12.49 -38.43 -21.86
CA GLY A 479 -13.85 -38.14 -22.31
C GLY A 479 -14.93 -38.82 -21.47
N GLY A 480 -14.56 -39.46 -20.36
CA GLY A 480 -15.50 -39.86 -19.31
C GLY A 480 -16.11 -38.64 -18.63
N LEU A 481 -17.27 -38.84 -18.00
CA LEU A 481 -17.94 -37.80 -17.23
C LEU A 481 -18.22 -38.28 -15.81
N TRP A 482 -18.23 -37.36 -14.87
CA TRP A 482 -18.76 -37.60 -13.54
C TRP A 482 -19.66 -36.45 -13.11
N ASN A 483 -20.93 -36.76 -12.83
CA ASN A 483 -21.73 -35.86 -12.01
C ASN A 483 -21.29 -36.07 -10.56
N PHE A 484 -20.48 -35.16 -10.04
CA PHE A 484 -20.16 -35.13 -8.63
C PHE A 484 -21.25 -34.37 -7.88
N THR A 485 -21.64 -34.88 -6.72
CA THR A 485 -22.68 -34.33 -5.86
C THR A 485 -22.29 -34.62 -4.41
N ASP A 486 -22.22 -33.59 -3.57
CA ASP A 486 -22.17 -33.73 -2.12
C ASP A 486 -23.61 -33.81 -1.60
N ALA A 487 -24.05 -35.02 -1.26
CA ALA A 487 -25.39 -35.31 -0.73
C ALA A 487 -25.34 -35.83 0.72
N GLY A 488 -24.28 -35.50 1.48
CA GLY A 488 -24.17 -35.82 2.92
C GLY A 488 -23.34 -37.06 3.26
N ASP A 489 -23.15 -38.01 2.34
CA ASP A 489 -22.27 -39.17 2.49
C ASP A 489 -21.07 -39.08 1.54
N GLY A 490 -20.32 -37.97 1.62
CA GLY A 490 -19.19 -37.69 0.73
C GLY A 490 -19.60 -37.39 -0.72
N TRP A 491 -18.61 -37.29 -1.61
CA TRP A 491 -18.85 -37.02 -3.03
C TRP A 491 -19.36 -38.27 -3.76
N GLN A 492 -20.52 -38.13 -4.40
CA GLN A 492 -21.25 -39.21 -5.08
C GLN A 492 -21.70 -38.76 -6.47
N GLY A 493 -22.33 -39.66 -7.21
CA GLY A 493 -23.10 -39.38 -8.42
C GLY A 493 -22.67 -40.22 -9.63
N PRO A 494 -23.53 -40.32 -10.65
CA PRO A 494 -23.33 -41.21 -11.79
C PRO A 494 -22.12 -40.82 -12.65
N LYS A 495 -21.48 -41.84 -13.24
CA LYS A 495 -20.35 -41.68 -14.17
C LYS A 495 -20.70 -42.20 -15.55
N ALA A 496 -20.19 -41.53 -16.58
CA ALA A 496 -20.16 -42.03 -17.94
C ALA A 496 -18.78 -42.61 -18.26
N GLU A 497 -18.75 -43.65 -19.09
CA GLU A 497 -17.51 -44.29 -19.53
C GLU A 497 -16.63 -43.37 -20.39
N ALA A 498 -15.34 -43.69 -20.47
CA ALA A 498 -14.40 -43.03 -21.38
C ALA A 498 -14.93 -43.01 -22.83
N LEU A 499 -14.50 -42.02 -23.61
CA LEU A 499 -14.94 -41.76 -24.98
C LEU A 499 -16.42 -41.36 -25.13
N THR A 500 -17.13 -41.10 -24.03
CA THR A 500 -18.48 -40.53 -24.06
C THR A 500 -18.47 -39.14 -24.70
N MET A 501 -17.56 -38.28 -24.25
CA MET A 501 -17.33 -36.96 -24.86
C MET A 501 -16.35 -37.07 -26.01
N GLN A 502 -16.71 -36.50 -27.15
CA GLN A 502 -15.93 -36.51 -28.37
C GLN A 502 -15.45 -35.09 -28.72
N LYS A 503 -14.15 -34.97 -28.98
CA LYS A 503 -13.54 -33.72 -29.42
C LYS A 503 -14.21 -33.21 -30.71
N GLY A 504 -14.55 -31.92 -30.72
CA GLY A 504 -15.07 -31.20 -31.88
C GLY A 504 -16.53 -31.49 -32.21
N VAL A 505 -17.23 -32.26 -31.38
CA VAL A 505 -18.63 -32.63 -31.57
C VAL A 505 -19.50 -31.87 -30.56
N TRP A 506 -20.59 -31.27 -31.03
CA TRP A 506 -21.63 -30.76 -30.15
C TRP A 506 -22.38 -31.94 -29.55
N GLN A 507 -22.43 -31.98 -28.23
CA GLN A 507 -23.17 -33.00 -27.49
C GLN A 507 -24.02 -32.35 -26.41
N HIS A 508 -25.22 -32.89 -26.24
CA HIS A 508 -26.11 -32.50 -25.15
C HIS A 508 -25.78 -33.31 -23.92
N VAL A 509 -25.63 -32.66 -22.76
CA VAL A 509 -25.37 -33.32 -21.48
C VAL A 509 -26.46 -32.93 -20.50
N ALA A 510 -27.03 -33.91 -19.80
CA ALA A 510 -28.07 -33.68 -18.80
C ALA A 510 -27.88 -34.52 -17.53
N ILE A 511 -28.20 -33.92 -16.38
CA ILE A 511 -28.41 -34.62 -15.12
C ILE A 511 -29.90 -34.53 -14.80
N VAL A 512 -30.56 -35.67 -14.58
CA VAL A 512 -31.94 -35.72 -14.06
C VAL A 512 -31.91 -36.40 -12.71
N HIS A 513 -32.40 -35.71 -11.68
CA HIS A 513 -32.55 -36.24 -10.34
C HIS A 513 -34.01 -36.30 -9.95
N ASP A 514 -34.48 -37.52 -9.66
CA ASP A 514 -35.78 -37.78 -9.03
C ASP A 514 -35.54 -37.97 -7.53
N ASN A 515 -35.96 -36.99 -6.74
CA ASN A 515 -35.79 -36.97 -5.29
C ASN A 515 -36.84 -37.83 -4.57
N THR A 516 -37.91 -38.22 -5.26
CA THR A 516 -38.88 -39.18 -4.73
C THR A 516 -38.32 -40.61 -4.76
N VAL A 517 -37.63 -40.95 -5.85
CA VAL A 517 -37.02 -42.27 -6.07
C VAL A 517 -35.55 -42.31 -5.61
N LEU A 518 -34.95 -41.16 -5.28
CA LEU A 518 -33.53 -41.01 -4.91
C LEU A 518 -32.59 -41.54 -5.99
N THR A 519 -32.87 -41.17 -7.25
CA THR A 519 -32.10 -41.61 -8.41
C THR A 519 -31.61 -40.42 -9.20
N THR A 520 -30.31 -40.40 -9.51
CA THR A 520 -29.69 -39.44 -10.43
C THR A 520 -29.21 -40.16 -11.69
N THR A 521 -29.63 -39.69 -12.85
CA THR A 521 -29.21 -40.21 -14.15
C THR A 521 -28.46 -39.16 -14.95
N LEU A 522 -27.31 -39.54 -15.49
CA LEU A 522 -26.51 -38.74 -16.42
C LEU A 522 -26.80 -39.19 -17.86
N TYR A 523 -27.24 -38.25 -18.68
CA TYR A 523 -27.53 -38.43 -20.10
C TYR A 523 -26.50 -37.70 -20.96
N VAL A 524 -26.16 -38.31 -22.09
CA VAL A 524 -25.45 -37.66 -23.19
C VAL A 524 -26.17 -37.97 -24.50
N ASP A 525 -26.50 -36.93 -25.26
CA ASP A 525 -27.28 -37.01 -26.50
C ASP A 525 -28.61 -37.78 -26.33
N GLY A 526 -29.29 -37.52 -25.21
CA GLY A 526 -30.54 -38.20 -24.82
C GLY A 526 -30.40 -39.65 -24.38
N ILE A 527 -29.18 -40.21 -24.35
CA ILE A 527 -28.91 -41.60 -23.95
C ILE A 527 -28.38 -41.63 -22.53
N ALA A 528 -28.98 -42.45 -21.65
CA ALA A 528 -28.47 -42.66 -20.29
C ALA A 528 -27.07 -43.30 -20.33
N LYS A 529 -26.08 -42.63 -19.74
CA LYS A 529 -24.67 -43.06 -19.67
C LYS A 529 -24.25 -43.53 -18.28
N GLY A 530 -24.93 -43.04 -17.25
CA GLY A 530 -24.71 -43.46 -15.87
C GLY A 530 -25.96 -43.25 -15.03
N VAL A 531 -26.19 -44.14 -14.08
CA VAL A 531 -27.29 -44.05 -13.11
C VAL A 531 -26.71 -44.33 -11.73
N GLN A 532 -27.10 -43.54 -10.74
CA GLN A 532 -26.88 -43.85 -9.35
C GLN A 532 -28.21 -43.82 -8.59
N GLU A 533 -28.47 -44.90 -7.86
CA GLU A 533 -29.58 -45.04 -6.91
C GLU A 533 -29.11 -44.64 -5.50
N ASP A 534 -30.06 -44.45 -4.59
CA ASP A 534 -29.83 -44.08 -3.18
C ASP A 534 -29.00 -42.80 -3.00
N ILE A 535 -29.18 -41.82 -3.89
CA ILE A 535 -28.55 -40.49 -3.82
C ILE A 535 -29.61 -39.44 -3.52
N GLY A 536 -29.33 -38.54 -2.58
CA GLY A 536 -30.21 -37.41 -2.25
C GLY A 536 -29.92 -36.15 -3.07
N ALA A 537 -30.74 -35.13 -2.89
CA ALA A 537 -30.47 -33.79 -3.41
C ALA A 537 -29.15 -33.22 -2.84
N PRO A 538 -28.46 -32.34 -3.59
CA PRO A 538 -27.19 -31.75 -3.14
C PRO A 538 -27.36 -30.93 -1.86
N ASN A 539 -26.34 -30.95 -1.01
CA ASN A 539 -26.19 -30.03 0.11
C ASN A 539 -26.11 -28.59 -0.41
N ASN A 540 -26.71 -27.66 0.33
CA ASN A 540 -26.66 -26.23 0.01
C ASN A 540 -25.22 -25.75 -0.15
N SER A 541 -24.90 -25.14 -1.29
CA SER A 541 -23.58 -24.59 -1.52
C SER A 541 -23.30 -23.38 -0.61
N GLY A 542 -22.07 -23.32 -0.09
CA GLY A 542 -21.55 -22.13 0.58
C GLY A 542 -21.06 -21.04 -0.38
N TRP A 543 -21.07 -21.29 -1.71
CA TRP A 543 -20.62 -20.34 -2.72
C TRP A 543 -21.70 -19.31 -3.04
N GLY A 544 -21.26 -18.09 -3.40
CA GLY A 544 -22.17 -17.02 -3.83
C GLY A 544 -22.54 -17.08 -5.31
N GLU A 545 -21.90 -17.97 -6.08
CA GLU A 545 -22.02 -18.09 -7.52
C GLU A 545 -21.97 -19.54 -8.02
N MET A 546 -22.43 -19.74 -9.26
CA MET A 546 -22.13 -20.93 -10.07
C MET A 546 -21.19 -20.57 -11.20
N TRP A 547 -20.51 -21.57 -11.77
CA TRP A 547 -19.58 -21.39 -12.86
C TRP A 547 -19.87 -22.35 -14.01
N LEU A 548 -19.76 -21.83 -15.24
CA LEU A 548 -19.66 -22.65 -16.44
C LEU A 548 -18.22 -22.64 -16.97
N GLY A 549 -17.72 -23.83 -17.27
CA GLY A 549 -16.42 -24.08 -17.85
C GLY A 549 -15.22 -24.01 -16.88
N ASN A 550 -15.46 -23.77 -15.59
CA ASN A 550 -14.39 -23.67 -14.60
C ASN A 550 -14.87 -23.83 -13.14
N GLY A 551 -13.93 -24.05 -12.23
CA GLY A 551 -14.10 -24.18 -10.79
C GLY A 551 -12.82 -24.72 -10.16
N TRP A 552 -12.78 -26.03 -9.88
CA TRP A 552 -11.56 -26.79 -9.56
C TRP A 552 -10.77 -27.23 -10.79
N GLY A 553 -11.39 -27.22 -11.98
CA GLY A 553 -10.71 -27.54 -13.25
C GLY A 553 -11.31 -26.78 -14.42
N LYS A 554 -10.46 -26.25 -15.31
CA LYS A 554 -10.89 -25.47 -16.47
C LYS A 554 -10.99 -26.33 -17.71
N MET A 555 -12.13 -26.34 -18.38
CA MET A 555 -12.31 -27.02 -19.68
C MET A 555 -11.67 -26.25 -20.84
N ASP A 556 -11.52 -26.91 -21.99
CA ASP A 556 -11.24 -26.24 -23.27
C ASP A 556 -12.40 -26.52 -24.26
N GLY A 557 -13.25 -25.53 -24.52
CA GLY A 557 -14.38 -25.72 -25.42
C GLY A 557 -15.49 -24.68 -25.35
N TYR A 558 -16.60 -24.99 -26.03
CA TYR A 558 -17.75 -24.12 -26.20
C TYR A 558 -18.95 -24.64 -25.39
N MET A 559 -19.75 -23.73 -24.85
CA MET A 559 -20.98 -24.07 -24.13
C MET A 559 -22.14 -23.16 -24.52
N LYS A 560 -23.34 -23.74 -24.63
CA LYS A 560 -24.59 -23.01 -24.84
C LYS A 560 -25.79 -23.76 -24.25
N ASP A 561 -26.95 -23.14 -24.28
CA ASP A 561 -28.22 -23.71 -23.80
C ASP A 561 -28.18 -24.20 -22.35
N PHE A 562 -27.49 -23.48 -21.46
CA PHE A 562 -27.43 -23.88 -20.06
C PHE A 562 -28.77 -23.64 -19.36
N ARG A 563 -29.36 -24.71 -18.84
CA ARG A 563 -30.69 -24.74 -18.26
C ARG A 563 -30.66 -25.45 -16.92
N LEU A 564 -31.45 -24.94 -15.99
CA LEU A 564 -31.71 -25.59 -14.71
C LEU A 564 -33.20 -25.57 -14.41
N TRP A 565 -33.71 -26.74 -14.04
CA TRP A 565 -35.10 -26.99 -13.74
C TRP A 565 -35.29 -27.53 -12.31
N ASP A 566 -36.41 -27.18 -11.69
CA ASP A 566 -36.87 -27.67 -10.38
C ASP A 566 -37.79 -28.89 -10.52
N VAL A 567 -37.61 -29.65 -11.60
CA VAL A 567 -38.37 -30.85 -11.92
C VAL A 567 -37.45 -31.91 -12.52
N ALA A 568 -37.76 -33.18 -12.26
CA ALA A 568 -37.16 -34.31 -12.93
C ALA A 568 -37.82 -34.42 -14.31
N ARG A 569 -37.10 -34.08 -15.38
CA ARG A 569 -37.63 -34.09 -16.74
C ARG A 569 -37.54 -35.49 -17.36
N ASP A 570 -38.54 -35.82 -18.18
CA ASP A 570 -38.49 -37.04 -18.98
C ASP A 570 -37.38 -36.95 -20.04
N ALA A 571 -36.69 -38.08 -20.29
CA ALA A 571 -35.57 -38.13 -21.22
C ALA A 571 -35.93 -37.68 -22.65
N ALA A 572 -37.20 -37.83 -23.06
CA ALA A 572 -37.69 -37.41 -24.37
C ALA A 572 -37.88 -35.88 -24.49
N ASP A 573 -37.95 -35.17 -23.37
CA ASP A 573 -38.15 -33.72 -23.33
C ASP A 573 -36.83 -32.95 -23.18
N LEU A 574 -35.72 -33.65 -22.91
CA LEU A 574 -34.38 -33.08 -22.85
C LEU A 574 -33.97 -32.50 -24.20
N ASP A 575 -33.16 -31.44 -24.18
CA ASP A 575 -32.68 -30.69 -25.36
C ASP A 575 -33.81 -30.08 -26.24
N ALA A 576 -35.03 -29.99 -25.73
CA ALA A 576 -36.13 -29.35 -26.45
C ALA A 576 -35.91 -27.84 -26.65
N ASP A 577 -36.48 -27.28 -27.71
CA ASP A 577 -36.55 -25.83 -27.92
C ASP A 577 -37.44 -25.18 -26.85
N ILE A 578 -36.94 -24.12 -26.20
CA ILE A 578 -37.61 -23.41 -25.12
C ILE A 578 -37.43 -21.88 -25.24
N ASP A 579 -38.34 -21.11 -24.64
CA ASP A 579 -38.31 -19.64 -24.67
C ASP A 579 -37.97 -18.99 -23.31
N GLY A 580 -37.93 -19.76 -22.23
CA GLY A 580 -37.62 -19.31 -20.87
C GLY A 580 -38.84 -19.13 -19.97
N THR A 581 -40.05 -19.39 -20.47
CA THR A 581 -41.31 -19.25 -19.71
C THR A 581 -41.87 -20.59 -19.20
N GLU A 582 -41.13 -21.67 -19.39
CA GLU A 582 -41.57 -23.02 -19.07
C GLU A 582 -41.76 -23.23 -17.57
N THR A 583 -42.77 -24.03 -17.21
CA THR A 583 -43.05 -24.35 -15.81
C THR A 583 -41.90 -25.16 -15.23
N GLY A 584 -41.37 -24.71 -14.09
CA GLY A 584 -40.27 -25.39 -13.40
C GLY A 584 -38.88 -25.00 -13.91
N LEU A 585 -38.75 -24.13 -14.92
CA LEU A 585 -37.46 -23.57 -15.34
C LEU A 585 -37.02 -22.47 -14.36
N ASN A 586 -35.81 -22.60 -13.82
CA ASN A 586 -35.28 -21.68 -12.82
C ASN A 586 -34.15 -20.81 -13.39
N VAL A 587 -33.26 -21.41 -14.21
CA VAL A 587 -32.13 -20.71 -14.85
C VAL A 587 -32.16 -21.03 -16.35
N TYR A 588 -32.02 -20.02 -17.21
CA TYR A 588 -31.80 -20.27 -18.63
C TYR A 588 -30.89 -19.24 -19.30
N PHE A 589 -29.72 -19.72 -19.74
CA PHE A 589 -28.78 -19.00 -20.58
C PHE A 589 -28.70 -19.68 -21.96
N PRO A 590 -29.39 -19.14 -22.99
CA PRO A 590 -29.31 -19.69 -24.35
C PRO A 590 -27.89 -19.64 -24.91
N LEU A 591 -27.20 -18.52 -24.70
CA LEU A 591 -25.83 -18.26 -25.18
C LEU A 591 -25.63 -18.46 -26.69
N ASP A 592 -26.70 -18.44 -27.48
CA ASP A 592 -26.72 -18.58 -28.93
C ASP A 592 -26.49 -17.25 -29.67
N ARG A 593 -26.56 -16.13 -28.95
CA ARG A 593 -26.29 -14.78 -29.44
C ARG A 593 -25.46 -13.96 -28.46
N VAL A 594 -24.54 -13.16 -29.00
CA VAL A 594 -23.67 -12.27 -28.21
C VAL A 594 -24.51 -11.34 -27.35
N SER A 595 -24.37 -11.46 -26.03
CA SER A 595 -25.14 -10.70 -25.03
C SER A 595 -24.28 -9.75 -24.21
N GLY A 596 -23.05 -9.47 -24.67
CA GLY A 596 -22.11 -8.58 -23.98
C GLY A 596 -21.32 -9.29 -22.89
N VAL A 597 -20.73 -8.52 -21.97
CA VAL A 597 -19.89 -9.06 -20.88
C VAL A 597 -20.74 -9.42 -19.66
N LYS A 598 -21.79 -8.64 -19.39
CA LYS A 598 -22.74 -8.87 -18.29
C LYS A 598 -24.16 -8.84 -18.85
N PHE A 599 -24.95 -9.86 -18.52
CA PHE A 599 -26.30 -10.03 -19.05
C PHE A 599 -27.19 -10.81 -18.08
N ALA A 600 -28.49 -10.70 -18.24
CA ALA A 600 -29.47 -11.48 -17.48
C ALA A 600 -29.78 -12.80 -18.21
N ASP A 601 -30.18 -13.80 -17.45
CA ASP A 601 -30.78 -15.02 -17.97
C ASP A 601 -32.21 -14.76 -18.49
N LYS A 602 -32.81 -15.72 -19.21
CA LYS A 602 -34.15 -15.58 -19.78
C LYS A 602 -35.27 -15.60 -18.74
N THR A 603 -35.05 -16.20 -17.58
CA THR A 603 -36.04 -16.19 -16.49
C THR A 603 -36.07 -14.86 -15.73
N GLY A 604 -34.99 -14.07 -15.83
CA GLY A 604 -34.83 -12.77 -15.19
C GLY A 604 -34.32 -12.84 -13.74
N ASN A 605 -33.98 -14.03 -13.24
CA ASN A 605 -33.58 -14.26 -11.85
C ASN A 605 -32.06 -14.26 -11.66
N TYR A 606 -31.30 -14.52 -12.74
CA TYR A 606 -29.86 -14.73 -12.68
C TYR A 606 -29.12 -13.79 -13.62
N LYS A 607 -27.85 -13.55 -13.29
CA LYS A 607 -26.94 -12.70 -14.06
C LYS A 607 -25.69 -13.47 -14.42
N GLY A 608 -25.33 -13.44 -15.70
CA GLY A 608 -24.05 -13.90 -16.23
C GLY A 608 -23.02 -12.77 -16.23
N ASP A 609 -21.79 -13.10 -15.87
CA ASP A 609 -20.62 -12.21 -15.91
C ASP A 609 -19.44 -12.98 -16.52
N MET A 610 -19.06 -12.62 -17.74
CA MET A 610 -17.96 -13.23 -18.46
C MET A 610 -16.62 -12.84 -17.84
N ARG A 611 -15.84 -13.83 -17.43
CA ARG A 611 -14.50 -13.63 -16.86
C ARG A 611 -13.45 -14.14 -17.83
N GLY A 612 -13.01 -13.25 -18.73
CA GLY A 612 -11.97 -13.48 -19.75
C GLY A 612 -12.27 -14.53 -20.82
N ILE A 613 -13.48 -15.08 -20.82
CA ILE A 613 -14.01 -15.93 -21.88
C ILE A 613 -14.48 -15.10 -23.08
N SER A 614 -14.77 -15.77 -24.20
CA SER A 614 -15.15 -15.12 -25.46
C SER A 614 -16.45 -15.69 -26.01
N TRP A 615 -17.16 -14.96 -26.87
CA TRP A 615 -18.31 -15.50 -27.61
C TRP A 615 -17.86 -16.18 -28.92
N ASN A 616 -17.28 -15.39 -29.82
CA ASN A 616 -17.04 -15.78 -31.22
C ASN A 616 -15.56 -15.99 -31.53
N VAL A 617 -14.95 -17.02 -30.96
CA VAL A 617 -13.70 -17.56 -31.52
C VAL A 617 -14.10 -18.47 -32.67
N ILE A 618 -14.17 -17.89 -33.88
CA ILE A 618 -14.30 -18.66 -35.12
C ILE A 618 -12.95 -19.35 -35.30
N GLU A 619 -12.91 -20.67 -35.23
CA GLU A 619 -11.72 -21.43 -35.63
C GLU A 619 -11.49 -21.17 -37.14
N ASP A 620 -10.30 -20.70 -37.49
CA ASP A 620 -9.82 -20.62 -38.88
C ASP A 620 -9.68 -22.03 -39.50
#